data_AF-A0A0M6XPA2-F1
#
_entry.id   AF-A0A0M6XPA2-F1
#
_cell.length_a   1.000
_cell.length_b   1.000
_cell.length_c   1.000
_cell.angle_alpha   90.00
_cell.angle_beta   90.00
_cell.angle_gamma   90.00
#
_symmetry.space_group_name_H-M   'P 1'
#
loop_
_entity.id
_entity.type
_entity.pdbx_description
1 polymer ?
#
loop_
_entity_poly.entity_id
_entity_poly.type
_entity_poly.pdbx_seq_one_letter_code
_entity_poly.pdbx_strand_id
1 'polypeptide(L)'
;MRFAVLLLPFALGACQAIETALDDGTPRTGDAPPSAEVRVVGVKARPDRVTIRLSDGARCVGERPENEPGGWSGITTGCGYQLPYTVVLKQGVEGQRYTIETPTAGTGPRAEVLVTDVDGIRRLFTSAFGPDVRFETLPPAPAA
;
A
#
# COMPACT_ATOMS: atom_id res chain seq x y z
N MET A 1 76.31 12.24 -31.95
CA MET A 1 76.23 13.32 -32.95
C MET A 1 74.78 13.48 -33.39
N ARG A 2 74.22 14.70 -33.28
CA ARG A 2 72.99 15.27 -33.91
C ARG A 2 71.67 14.50 -33.66
N PHE A 3 70.79 14.88 -32.73
CA PHE A 3 69.99 16.12 -32.61
C PHE A 3 69.29 16.53 -33.92
N ALA A 4 68.05 16.10 -34.07
CA ALA A 4 67.05 16.74 -34.93
C ALA A 4 65.73 16.81 -34.14
N VAL A 5 65.49 18.00 -33.60
CA VAL A 5 64.26 18.46 -32.96
C VAL A 5 63.33 18.95 -34.08
N LEU A 6 62.09 18.47 -34.10
CA LEU A 6 60.93 19.05 -34.80
C LEU A 6 59.74 18.84 -33.85
N LEU A 7 59.47 19.81 -32.97
CA LEU A 7 58.43 20.84 -33.09
C LEU A 7 56.98 20.29 -32.93
N LEU A 8 56.50 20.48 -31.69
CA LEU A 8 55.12 20.60 -31.15
C LEU A 8 54.06 21.18 -32.13
N PRO A 9 52.76 20.83 -32.02
CA PRO A 9 51.97 21.32 -30.87
C PRO A 9 50.95 20.36 -30.25
N PHE A 10 50.76 20.59 -28.95
CA PHE A 10 49.56 20.34 -28.16
C PHE A 10 48.27 20.54 -28.96
N ALA A 11 47.42 19.51 -29.03
CA ALA A 11 46.03 19.65 -29.38
C ALA A 11 45.17 18.78 -28.46
N LEU A 12 44.62 19.47 -27.44
CA LEU A 12 43.26 19.35 -26.96
C LEU A 12 42.84 17.97 -26.42
N GLY A 13 42.83 17.90 -25.08
CA GLY A 13 42.00 16.94 -24.37
C GLY A 13 40.55 17.03 -24.87
N ALA A 14 40.04 15.89 -25.32
CA ALA A 14 38.62 15.72 -25.51
C ALA A 14 37.96 15.78 -24.12
N CYS A 15 37.47 16.97 -23.76
CA CYS A 15 36.38 17.11 -22.82
C CYS A 15 35.25 16.23 -23.33
N GLN A 16 35.02 15.09 -22.69
CA GLN A 16 33.78 14.36 -22.87
C GLN A 16 32.69 15.26 -22.32
N ALA A 17 31.92 15.87 -23.22
CA ALA A 17 30.65 16.47 -22.86
C ALA A 17 29.76 15.32 -22.37
N ILE A 18 29.71 15.16 -21.04
CA ILE A 18 28.55 14.57 -20.39
C ILE A 18 27.42 15.53 -20.79
N GLU A 19 26.62 15.13 -21.77
CA GLU A 19 25.34 15.76 -22.05
C GLU A 19 24.49 15.55 -20.80
N THR A 20 24.64 16.47 -19.84
CA THR A 20 23.57 16.80 -18.91
C THR A 20 22.41 17.23 -19.78
N ALA A 21 21.54 16.28 -20.10
CA ALA A 21 20.21 16.59 -20.58
C ALA A 21 19.63 17.59 -19.59
N LEU A 22 19.51 18.85 -20.02
CA LEU A 22 18.75 19.86 -19.34
C LEU A 22 17.34 19.28 -19.18
N ASP A 23 17.03 18.94 -17.94
CA ASP A 23 15.69 18.63 -17.46
C ASP A 23 14.91 19.95 -17.47
N ASP A 24 14.50 20.39 -18.66
CA ASP A 24 13.41 21.35 -18.77
C ASP A 24 12.17 20.59 -18.31
N GLY A 25 11.77 20.81 -17.06
CA GLY A 25 10.67 20.16 -16.33
C GLY A 25 9.28 20.34 -16.95
N THR A 26 9.17 20.11 -18.25
CA THR A 26 7.95 20.04 -19.04
C THR A 26 7.60 18.56 -19.13
N PRO A 27 6.50 18.12 -18.51
CA PRO A 27 6.07 16.73 -18.61
C PRO A 27 5.89 16.36 -20.09
N ARG A 28 6.63 15.36 -20.57
CA ARG A 28 6.34 14.75 -21.87
C ARG A 28 4.97 14.08 -21.75
N THR A 29 3.98 14.66 -22.42
CA THR A 29 2.68 14.05 -22.69
C THR A 29 2.90 12.82 -23.58
N GLY A 30 3.36 11.72 -23.01
CA GLY A 30 3.78 10.53 -23.76
C GLY A 30 4.35 9.41 -22.90
N ASP A 31 4.98 9.74 -21.76
CA ASP A 31 5.35 8.75 -20.75
C ASP A 31 4.25 8.63 -19.70
N ALA A 32 3.05 8.27 -20.15
CA ALA A 32 2.11 7.67 -19.22
C ALA A 32 2.73 6.31 -18.81
N PRO A 33 2.99 6.05 -17.51
CA PRO A 33 3.35 4.70 -17.08
C PRO A 33 2.32 3.72 -17.65
N PRO A 34 2.73 2.50 -18.05
CA PRO A 34 1.85 1.55 -18.71
C PRO A 34 0.55 1.47 -17.89
N SER A 35 -0.57 1.83 -18.52
CA SER A 35 -1.93 1.91 -17.98
C SER A 35 -1.96 1.44 -16.53
N ALA A 36 -1.75 2.37 -15.58
CA ALA A 36 -1.49 2.03 -14.18
C ALA A 36 -2.41 0.89 -13.74
N GLU A 37 -1.85 -0.32 -13.58
CA GLU A 37 -2.63 -1.50 -13.28
C GLU A 37 -3.51 -1.18 -12.07
N VAL A 38 -4.81 -1.48 -12.19
CA VAL A 38 -5.76 -1.18 -11.13
C VAL A 38 -5.25 -1.86 -9.87
N ARG A 39 -5.25 -1.16 -8.74
CA ARG A 39 -4.71 -1.69 -7.48
C ARG A 39 -5.45 -1.10 -6.30
N VAL A 40 -5.46 -1.81 -5.18
CA VAL A 40 -5.94 -1.27 -3.92
C VAL A 40 -5.02 -0.15 -3.45
N VAL A 41 -5.60 1.04 -3.27
CA VAL A 41 -4.90 2.25 -2.83
C VAL A 41 -5.30 2.70 -1.43
N GLY A 42 -6.37 2.13 -0.87
CA GLY A 42 -6.76 2.45 0.50
C GLY A 42 -7.89 1.60 1.02
N VAL A 43 -7.93 1.45 2.34
CA VAL A 43 -8.97 0.71 3.05
C VAL A 43 -9.45 1.53 4.23
N LYS A 44 -10.77 1.60 4.40
CA LYS A 44 -11.42 2.17 5.58
C LYS A 44 -12.32 1.12 6.21
N ALA A 45 -12.07 0.79 7.46
CA ALA A 45 -12.91 -0.12 8.22
C ALA A 45 -13.80 0.65 9.20
N ARG A 46 -15.02 0.14 9.37
CA ARG A 46 -15.99 0.47 10.41
C ARG A 46 -16.38 -0.83 11.13
N PRO A 47 -17.02 -0.74 12.30
CA PRO A 47 -17.48 -1.95 13.01
C PRO A 47 -18.43 -2.84 12.20
N ASP A 48 -19.18 -2.25 11.26
CA ASP A 48 -20.20 -2.91 10.44
C ASP A 48 -19.73 -3.28 9.02
N ARG A 49 -18.65 -2.66 8.52
CA ARG A 49 -18.24 -2.83 7.11
C ARG A 49 -16.79 -2.43 6.85
N VAL A 50 -16.27 -2.87 5.71
CA VAL A 50 -15.03 -2.39 5.11
C VAL A 50 -15.30 -1.75 3.75
N THR A 51 -14.61 -0.65 3.47
CA THR A 51 -14.59 0.01 2.17
C THR A 51 -13.18 -0.01 1.60
N ILE A 52 -13.02 -0.57 0.41
CA ILE A 52 -11.74 -0.72 -0.29
C ILE A 52 -11.77 0.19 -1.53
N ARG A 53 -10.76 1.05 -1.66
CA ARG A 53 -10.61 1.99 -2.77
C ARG A 53 -9.55 1.48 -3.74
N LEU A 54 -9.87 1.51 -5.02
CA LEU A 54 -8.96 1.17 -6.11
C LEU A 54 -8.38 2.44 -6.77
N SER A 55 -7.25 2.29 -7.46
CA SER A 55 -6.54 3.38 -8.15
C SER A 55 -7.33 4.02 -9.29
N ASP A 56 -8.27 3.28 -9.88
CA ASP A 56 -9.22 3.76 -10.89
C ASP A 56 -10.40 4.55 -10.29
N GLY A 57 -10.46 4.66 -8.96
CA GLY A 57 -11.52 5.36 -8.23
C GLY A 57 -12.68 4.47 -7.78
N ALA A 58 -12.71 3.19 -8.16
CA ALA A 58 -13.76 2.26 -7.73
C ALA A 58 -13.76 2.06 -6.21
N ARG A 59 -14.95 1.81 -5.65
CA ARG A 59 -15.17 1.65 -4.22
C ARG A 59 -15.92 0.36 -3.92
N CYS A 60 -15.16 -0.62 -3.50
CA CYS A 60 -15.64 -1.95 -3.14
C CYS A 60 -16.07 -2.00 -1.68
N VAL A 61 -17.16 -2.70 -1.38
CA VAL A 61 -17.69 -2.82 -0.01
C VAL A 61 -17.72 -4.28 0.42
N GLY A 62 -17.36 -4.52 1.68
CA GLY A 62 -17.53 -5.80 2.36
C GLY A 62 -18.28 -5.59 3.67
N GLU A 63 -19.51 -6.10 3.77
CA GLU A 63 -20.32 -5.99 4.98
C GLU A 63 -19.91 -7.07 5.99
N ARG A 64 -20.00 -6.76 7.29
CA ARG A 64 -19.79 -7.72 8.36
C ARG A 64 -21.03 -8.61 8.48
N PRO A 65 -20.90 -9.94 8.42
CA PRO A 65 -22.00 -10.84 8.72
C PRO A 65 -22.51 -10.63 10.15
N GLU A 66 -23.81 -10.84 10.36
CA GLU A 66 -24.37 -10.86 11.70
C GLU A 66 -23.67 -11.93 12.56
N ASN A 67 -23.47 -11.65 13.85
CA ASN A 67 -22.91 -12.58 14.84
C ASN A 67 -21.41 -12.90 14.75
N GLU A 68 -20.60 -12.10 14.04
CA GLU A 68 -19.14 -12.30 13.97
C GLU A 68 -18.36 -11.31 14.84
N PRO A 69 -18.19 -11.52 16.17
CA PRO A 69 -17.65 -10.52 17.10
C PRO A 69 -16.15 -10.21 16.95
N GLY A 70 -15.33 -11.15 16.47
CA GLY A 70 -13.86 -11.07 16.52
C GLY A 70 -13.16 -10.56 15.25
N GLY A 71 -13.90 -10.39 14.16
CA GLY A 71 -13.37 -10.16 12.83
C GLY A 71 -14.26 -10.86 11.81
N TRP A 72 -14.04 -10.64 10.52
CA TRP A 72 -14.83 -11.31 9.48
C TRP A 72 -14.05 -11.37 8.17
N SER A 73 -14.49 -12.23 7.26
CA SER A 73 -13.93 -12.36 5.91
C SER A 73 -15.03 -12.40 4.87
N GLY A 74 -14.70 -12.06 3.63
CA GLY A 74 -15.66 -12.16 2.53
C GLY A 74 -15.05 -11.81 1.19
N ILE A 75 -15.93 -11.59 0.21
CA ILE A 75 -15.60 -11.07 -1.11
C ILE A 75 -16.32 -9.74 -1.26
N THR A 76 -15.66 -8.74 -1.84
CA THR A 76 -16.26 -7.43 -2.05
C THR A 76 -17.40 -7.43 -3.06
N THR A 77 -18.30 -6.47 -2.91
CA THR A 77 -19.40 -6.19 -3.84
C THR A 77 -19.44 -4.70 -4.22
N GLY A 78 -20.27 -4.35 -5.22
CA GLY A 78 -20.61 -2.96 -5.53
C GLY A 78 -19.60 -2.15 -6.36
N CYS A 79 -18.55 -2.78 -6.90
CA CYS A 79 -17.46 -2.06 -7.59
C CYS A 79 -16.93 -2.71 -8.87
N GLY A 80 -17.51 -3.83 -9.34
CA GLY A 80 -17.01 -4.57 -10.51
C GLY A 80 -15.82 -5.50 -10.25
N TYR A 81 -15.22 -5.44 -9.06
CA TYR A 81 -14.12 -6.32 -8.63
C TYR A 81 -14.55 -7.26 -7.51
N GLN A 82 -14.12 -8.51 -7.61
CA GLN A 82 -14.28 -9.53 -6.57
C GLN A 82 -12.96 -9.67 -5.81
N LEU A 83 -12.79 -8.88 -4.74
CA LEU A 83 -11.60 -8.88 -3.91
C LEU A 83 -11.88 -9.70 -2.65
N PRO A 84 -11.22 -10.86 -2.47
CA PRO A 84 -11.23 -11.54 -1.17
C PRO A 84 -10.59 -10.66 -0.10
N TYR A 85 -11.19 -10.63 1.08
CA TYR A 85 -10.68 -9.86 2.20
C TYR A 85 -10.87 -10.55 3.55
N THR A 86 -10.06 -10.17 4.53
CA THR A 86 -10.17 -10.59 5.93
C THR A 86 -9.92 -9.39 6.82
N VAL A 87 -10.79 -9.19 7.80
CA VAL A 87 -10.73 -8.13 8.80
C VAL A 87 -10.46 -8.75 10.16
N VAL A 88 -9.41 -8.30 10.83
CA VAL A 88 -9.10 -8.64 12.21
C VAL A 88 -9.20 -7.38 13.04
N LEU A 89 -9.98 -7.43 14.12
CA LEU A 89 -10.13 -6.30 15.03
C LEU A 89 -9.05 -6.38 16.12
N LYS A 90 -8.38 -5.26 16.38
CA LYS A 90 -7.30 -5.16 17.37
C LYS A 90 -7.59 -4.05 18.37
N GLN A 91 -7.34 -4.34 19.64
CA GLN A 91 -7.36 -3.37 20.74
C GLN A 91 -5.92 -3.16 21.21
N GLY A 92 -5.24 -2.11 20.73
CA GLY A 92 -3.90 -1.78 21.20
C GLY A 92 -2.79 -2.75 20.78
N VAL A 93 -1.69 -2.76 21.54
CA VAL A 93 -0.40 -3.38 21.19
C VAL A 93 -0.06 -4.55 22.14
N GLU A 94 -0.99 -5.46 22.43
CA GLU A 94 -0.58 -6.73 23.03
C GLU A 94 0.09 -7.59 21.96
N GLY A 95 1.42 -7.64 22.01
CA GLY A 95 2.27 -8.22 20.99
C GLY A 95 2.29 -9.76 21.04
N GLN A 96 2.08 -10.40 19.88
CA GLN A 96 2.63 -11.72 19.63
C GLN A 96 3.96 -11.57 18.91
N ARG A 97 5.00 -12.24 19.44
CA ARG A 97 6.39 -12.12 19.01
C ARG A 97 6.61 -12.87 17.70
N TYR A 98 6.58 -12.16 16.57
CA TYR A 98 7.29 -12.54 15.35
C TYR A 98 7.86 -11.29 14.67
N THR A 99 9.17 -11.30 14.40
CA THR A 99 9.90 -10.22 13.73
C THR A 99 9.54 -10.22 12.24
N ILE A 100 8.67 -9.29 11.87
CA ILE A 100 8.56 -8.72 10.52
C ILE A 100 8.52 -7.22 10.78
N GLU A 101 9.38 -6.43 10.13
CA GLU A 101 9.35 -4.97 10.22
C GLU A 101 7.95 -4.47 9.81
N THR A 102 7.12 -4.23 10.82
CA THR A 102 5.71 -3.89 10.68
C THR A 102 5.60 -2.39 10.88
N PRO A 103 4.92 -1.63 10.00
CA PRO A 103 4.71 -0.20 10.22
C PRO A 103 4.08 0.01 11.60
N THR A 104 4.58 1.00 12.33
CA THR A 104 4.21 1.27 13.73
C THR A 104 2.69 1.36 13.87
N ALA A 105 2.08 0.30 14.37
CA ALA A 105 0.65 0.25 14.64
C ALA A 105 0.32 1.27 15.74
N GLY A 106 -0.67 2.14 15.49
CA GLY A 106 -1.14 3.10 16.47
C GLY A 106 -1.65 2.42 17.74
N THR A 107 -1.50 3.09 18.88
CA THR A 107 -1.80 2.61 20.24
C THR A 107 -3.30 2.57 20.57
N GLY A 108 -4.18 2.46 19.57
CA GLY A 108 -5.63 2.51 19.73
C GLY A 108 -6.39 1.39 19.02
N PRO A 109 -7.74 1.33 19.18
CA PRO A 109 -8.56 0.36 18.49
C PRO A 109 -8.50 0.55 16.98
N ARG A 110 -8.31 -0.55 16.25
CA ARG A 110 -8.11 -0.54 14.79
C ARG A 110 -8.55 -1.84 14.15
N ALA A 111 -8.74 -1.81 12.84
CA ALA A 111 -8.85 -2.99 12.01
C ALA A 111 -7.56 -3.23 11.23
N GLU A 112 -7.10 -4.46 11.20
CA GLU A 112 -6.14 -4.98 10.25
C GLU A 112 -6.93 -5.67 9.14
N VAL A 113 -6.79 -5.17 7.91
CA VAL A 113 -7.52 -5.69 6.75
C VAL A 113 -6.53 -6.25 5.75
N LEU A 114 -6.61 -7.55 5.52
CA LEU A 114 -5.86 -8.23 4.50
C LEU A 114 -6.74 -8.37 3.25
N VAL A 115 -6.27 -7.86 2.11
CA VAL A 115 -7.01 -7.89 0.84
C VAL A 115 -6.17 -8.63 -0.19
N THR A 116 -6.77 -9.57 -0.92
CA THR A 116 -6.21 -10.09 -2.16
C THR A 116 -6.61 -9.13 -3.28
N ASP A 117 -5.63 -8.40 -3.80
CA ASP A 117 -5.85 -7.38 -4.84
C ASP A 117 -6.08 -8.04 -6.22
N VAL A 118 -6.32 -7.22 -7.24
CA VAL A 118 -6.63 -7.70 -8.60
C VAL A 118 -5.49 -8.48 -9.24
N ASP A 119 -4.25 -8.22 -8.82
CA ASP A 119 -3.04 -8.94 -9.24
C ASP A 119 -2.81 -10.25 -8.45
N GLY A 120 -3.72 -10.59 -7.53
CA GLY A 120 -3.62 -11.76 -6.66
C GLY A 120 -2.68 -11.59 -5.45
N ILE A 121 -2.00 -10.45 -5.32
CA ILE A 121 -1.09 -10.18 -4.20
C ILE A 121 -1.90 -9.77 -2.97
N ARG A 122 -1.55 -10.38 -1.83
CA ARG A 122 -2.15 -10.07 -0.54
C ARG A 122 -1.49 -8.83 0.07
N ARG A 123 -2.30 -7.83 0.41
CA ARG A 123 -1.86 -6.55 0.97
C ARG A 123 -2.53 -6.32 2.32
N LEU A 124 -1.74 -5.94 3.32
CA LEU A 124 -2.22 -5.62 4.66
C LEU A 124 -2.41 -4.11 4.81
N PHE A 125 -3.58 -3.70 5.27
CA PHE A 125 -3.92 -2.32 5.59
C PHE A 125 -4.32 -2.19 7.06
N THR A 126 -4.02 -1.04 7.64
CA THR A 126 -4.47 -0.69 9.00
C THR A 126 -5.43 0.49 8.93
N SER A 127 -6.61 0.34 9.53
CA SER A 127 -7.61 1.40 9.64
C SER A 127 -7.92 1.65 11.11
N ALA A 128 -7.51 2.81 11.63
CA ALA A 128 -7.86 3.23 12.98
C ALA A 128 -9.38 3.46 13.09
N PHE A 129 -9.96 3.11 14.24
CA PHE A 129 -11.32 3.49 14.56
C PHE A 129 -11.38 4.88 15.20
N GLY A 130 -12.50 5.58 14.99
CA GLY A 130 -12.75 6.88 15.62
C GLY A 130 -13.00 6.76 17.12
N PRO A 131 -13.04 7.89 17.85
CA PRO A 131 -13.21 7.93 19.30
C PRO A 131 -14.56 7.35 19.77
N ASP A 132 -15.54 7.22 18.88
CA ASP A 132 -16.90 6.75 19.17
C ASP A 132 -17.04 5.22 19.12
N VAL A 133 -16.00 4.50 18.69
CA VAL A 133 -16.01 3.04 18.67
C VAL A 133 -15.53 2.51 20.01
N ARG A 134 -16.34 1.64 20.61
CA ARG A 134 -16.01 0.89 21.83
C ARG A 134 -16.11 -0.59 21.54
N PHE A 135 -15.26 -1.35 22.21
CA PHE A 135 -15.32 -2.80 22.16
C PHE A 135 -15.92 -3.29 23.46
N GLU A 136 -16.91 -4.18 23.34
CA GLU A 136 -17.50 -4.85 24.47
C GLU A 136 -16.99 -6.28 24.53
N THR A 137 -16.62 -6.74 25.72
CA THR A 137 -16.31 -8.14 25.97
C THR A 137 -17.64 -8.87 26.16
N LEU A 138 -18.00 -9.76 25.24
CA LEU A 138 -19.14 -10.65 25.45
C LEU A 138 -18.83 -11.63 26.59
N PRO A 139 -19.79 -11.87 27.51
CA PRO A 139 -19.66 -12.94 28.49
C PRO A 139 -19.44 -14.28 27.78
N PRO A 140 -18.66 -15.22 28.37
CA PRO A 140 -18.57 -16.57 27.83
C PRO A 140 -19.97 -17.18 27.74
N ALA A 141 -20.25 -17.90 26.65
CA ALA A 141 -21.53 -18.58 26.48
C ALA A 141 -21.77 -19.52 27.68
N PRO A 142 -23.02 -19.62 28.20
CA PRO A 142 -23.32 -20.53 29.30
C PRO A 142 -22.97 -21.96 28.89
N ALA A 143 -22.33 -22.71 29.80
CA ALA A 143 -22.08 -24.13 29.59
C ALA A 143 -23.41 -24.87 29.43
N ALA A 144 -23.54 -25.66 28.37
CA ALA A 144 -24.70 -26.51 28.10
C ALA A 144 -24.76 -27.73 29.04
#